data_AF-A0A7W1TQ23-F1
#
_entry.id   AF-A0A7W1TQ23-F1
#
_cell.length_a   1.000
_cell.length_b   1.000
_cell.length_c   1.000
_cell.angle_alpha   90.00
_cell.angle_beta   90.00
_cell.angle_gamma   90.00
#
_symmetry.space_group_name_H-M   'P 1'
#
loop_
_entity.id
_entity.type
_entity.pdbx_description
1 polymer ?
#
loop_
_entity_poly.entity_id
_entity_poly.type
_entity_poly.pdbx_seq_one_letter_code
_entity_poly.pdbx_strand_id
1 'polypeptide(L)'
;MVGIPPAPDDIARRLLIYEAGENPMLQDFVAAAERVHLRLRERLSVFLGPTGFDSLWSRAMNLAQRTFPASVRAGEEDGNPLLPGLHVTVSGGTGDEIQDLLLAALTSFITLLFTFVGADLGFRLIHQSWPQFLPAISGDHTGAATS
;
A
#
# COMPACT_ATOMS: atom_id res chain seq x y z
N MET A 1 -5.97 1.79 26.31
CA MET A 1 -6.22 0.74 25.31
C MET A 1 -5.62 1.19 24.00
N VAL A 2 -4.73 0.40 23.40
CA VAL A 2 -4.18 0.64 22.05
C VAL A 2 -5.35 0.51 21.07
N GLY A 3 -5.64 1.56 20.30
CA GLY A 3 -6.67 1.48 19.27
C GLY A 3 -6.22 0.51 18.18
N ILE A 4 -7.14 -0.37 17.77
CA ILE A 4 -6.88 -1.39 16.76
C ILE A 4 -6.53 -0.66 15.46
N PRO A 5 -5.37 -0.93 14.84
CA PRO A 5 -5.03 -0.34 13.56
C PRO A 5 -6.11 -0.74 12.52
N PRO A 6 -6.51 0.18 11.62
CA PRO A 6 -7.46 -0.13 10.57
C PRO A 6 -6.99 -1.32 9.73
N ALA A 7 -7.93 -2.02 9.11
CA ALA A 7 -7.62 -3.20 8.33
C ALA A 7 -6.66 -2.86 7.17
N PRO A 8 -5.75 -3.78 6.77
CA PRO A 8 -4.78 -3.53 5.71
C PRO A 8 -5.40 -3.07 4.39
N ASP A 9 -6.61 -3.57 4.06
CA ASP A 9 -7.36 -3.21 2.86
C ASP A 9 -7.90 -1.78 2.93
N ASP A 10 -8.41 -1.36 4.10
CA ASP A 10 -8.85 0.02 4.31
C ASP A 10 -7.70 1.00 4.17
N ILE A 11 -6.53 0.68 4.72
CA ILE A 11 -5.32 1.50 4.59
C ILE A 11 -4.90 1.59 3.11
N ALA A 12 -4.83 0.46 2.41
CA ALA A 12 -4.45 0.41 1.00
C ALA A 12 -5.39 1.25 0.12
N ARG A 13 -6.71 1.08 0.30
CA ARG A 13 -7.74 1.83 -0.45
C ARG A 13 -7.61 3.33 -0.21
N ARG A 14 -7.46 3.70 1.05
CA ARG A 14 -7.30 5.09 1.47
C ARG A 14 -6.05 5.74 0.87
N LEU A 15 -4.91 5.06 0.90
CA LEU A 15 -3.66 5.57 0.30
C LEU A 15 -3.80 5.80 -1.22
N LEU A 16 -4.41 4.86 -1.93
CA LEU A 16 -4.64 5.00 -3.36
C LEU A 16 -5.55 6.19 -3.70
N ILE A 17 -6.68 6.33 -3.01
CA ILE A 17 -7.61 7.45 -3.23
C ILE A 17 -6.92 8.79 -2.94
N TYR A 18 -6.13 8.88 -1.87
CA TYR A 18 -5.42 10.10 -1.49
C TYR A 18 -4.40 10.53 -2.55
N GLU A 19 -3.59 9.59 -3.06
CA GLU A 19 -2.55 9.90 -4.06
C GLU A 19 -3.11 10.06 -5.49
N ALA A 20 -4.28 9.48 -5.78
CA ALA A 20 -4.92 9.56 -7.09
C ALA A 20 -5.72 10.87 -7.31
N GLY A 21 -6.14 11.54 -6.24
CA GLY A 21 -6.81 12.86 -6.30
C GLY A 21 -8.32 12.79 -6.58
N GLU A 22 -8.93 13.94 -6.88
CA GLU A 22 -10.36 14.05 -7.19
C GLU A 22 -10.64 13.58 -8.63
N ASN A 23 -11.49 12.54 -8.78
CA ASN A 23 -11.86 11.89 -10.03
C ASN A 23 -10.72 11.16 -10.79
N PRO A 24 -10.10 10.14 -10.18
CA PRO A 24 -8.95 9.46 -10.73
C PRO A 24 -9.31 8.56 -11.92
N MET A 25 -8.59 8.71 -13.04
CA MET A 25 -8.57 7.71 -14.11
C MET A 25 -7.63 6.55 -13.75
N LEU A 26 -7.70 5.47 -14.51
CA LEU A 26 -6.82 4.30 -14.33
C LEU A 26 -5.32 4.68 -14.25
N GLN A 27 -4.88 5.58 -15.12
CA GLN A 27 -3.51 6.10 -15.14
C GLN A 27 -3.15 6.85 -13.84
N ASP A 28 -4.11 7.55 -13.22
CA ASP A 28 -3.90 8.25 -11.96
C ASP A 28 -3.79 7.25 -10.80
N PHE A 29 -4.52 6.12 -10.85
CA PHE A 29 -4.35 5.03 -9.89
C PHE A 29 -3.00 4.34 -10.01
N VAL A 30 -2.49 4.12 -11.22
CA VAL A 30 -1.15 3.58 -11.43
C VAL A 30 -0.10 4.56 -10.88
N ALA A 31 -0.18 5.84 -11.25
CA ALA A 31 0.72 6.87 -10.75
C ALA A 31 0.62 7.05 -9.22
N ALA A 32 -0.58 6.91 -8.64
CA ALA A 32 -0.81 6.91 -7.20
C ALA A 32 -0.10 5.74 -6.53
N ALA A 33 -0.25 4.53 -7.06
CA ALA A 33 0.44 3.35 -6.56
C ALA A 33 1.97 3.50 -6.62
N GLU A 34 2.49 4.13 -7.68
CA GLU A 34 3.93 4.45 -7.82
C GLU A 34 4.40 5.41 -6.73
N ARG A 35 3.65 6.50 -6.48
CA ARG A 35 3.95 7.45 -5.40
C ARG A 35 3.92 6.79 -4.03
N VAL A 36 2.91 5.94 -3.77
CA VAL A 36 2.82 5.16 -2.52
C VAL A 36 4.04 4.25 -2.38
N HIS A 37 4.38 3.51 -3.43
CA HIS A 37 5.54 2.61 -3.41
C HIS A 37 6.84 3.35 -3.14
N LEU A 38 7.12 4.45 -3.86
CA LEU A 38 8.35 5.23 -3.69
C LEU A 38 8.46 5.80 -2.27
N ARG A 39 7.39 6.38 -1.72
CA ARG A 39 7.36 6.86 -0.34
C ARG A 39 7.56 5.75 0.69
N LEU A 40 6.93 4.60 0.48
CA LEU A 40 7.12 3.43 1.33
C LEU A 40 8.56 2.92 1.24
N ARG A 41 9.13 2.85 0.04
CA ARG A 41 10.52 2.44 -0.20
C ARG A 41 11.49 3.35 0.53
N GLU A 42 11.35 4.66 0.39
CA GLU A 42 12.22 5.63 1.05
C GLU A 42 12.23 5.45 2.57
N ARG A 43 11.05 5.33 3.20
CA ARG A 43 10.98 5.21 4.66
C ARG A 43 11.29 3.80 5.16
N LEU A 44 10.76 2.77 4.52
CA LEU A 44 10.95 1.38 4.95
C LEU A 44 12.35 0.87 4.62
N SER A 45 13.04 1.39 3.61
CA SER A 45 14.45 1.03 3.35
C SER A 45 15.37 1.51 4.48
N VAL A 46 15.01 2.57 5.21
CA VAL A 46 15.76 2.99 6.41
C VAL A 46 15.60 1.99 7.55
N PHE A 47 14.46 1.28 7.61
CA PHE A 47 14.16 0.33 8.69
C PHE A 47 14.53 -1.12 8.36
N LEU A 48 14.18 -1.59 7.15
CA LEU A 48 14.37 -2.98 6.68
C LEU A 48 15.61 -3.15 5.79
N GLY A 49 16.21 -2.05 5.34
CA GLY A 49 17.16 -2.05 4.23
C GLY A 49 16.48 -2.15 2.86
N PRO A 50 17.14 -1.69 1.79
CA PRO A 50 16.59 -1.73 0.43
C PRO A 50 16.24 -3.16 -0.03
N THR A 51 17.12 -4.14 0.25
CA THR A 51 16.88 -5.55 -0.09
C THR A 51 15.70 -6.15 0.67
N GLY A 52 15.49 -5.74 1.93
CA GLY A 52 14.38 -6.19 2.76
C GLY A 52 13.04 -5.69 2.22
N PHE A 53 13.00 -4.42 1.81
CA PHE A 53 11.85 -3.84 1.14
C PHE A 53 11.53 -4.54 -0.18
N ASP A 54 12.52 -4.70 -1.08
CA ASP A 54 12.32 -5.32 -2.39
C ASP A 54 11.82 -6.77 -2.27
N SER A 55 12.33 -7.52 -1.29
CA SER A 55 11.89 -8.89 -1.00
C SER A 55 10.43 -8.95 -0.51
N LEU A 56 10.04 -8.01 0.35
CA LEU A 56 8.68 -7.91 0.89
C LEU A 56 7.69 -7.50 -0.21
N TRP A 57 8.08 -6.55 -1.05
CA TRP A 57 7.29 -6.08 -2.18
C TRP A 57 7.08 -7.18 -3.22
N SER A 58 8.14 -7.88 -3.61
CA SER A 58 8.06 -9.02 -4.53
C SER A 58 7.10 -10.09 -4.01
N ARG A 59 7.18 -10.41 -2.71
CA ARG A 59 6.25 -11.37 -2.08
C ARG A 59 4.81 -10.87 -2.06
N ALA A 60 4.57 -9.60 -1.78
CA ALA A 60 3.25 -9.00 -1.80
C ALA A 60 2.63 -9.06 -3.21
N MET A 61 3.40 -8.72 -4.23
CA MET A 61 2.99 -8.82 -5.63
C MET A 61 2.69 -10.27 -6.03
N ASN A 62 3.49 -11.23 -5.56
CA ASN A 62 3.25 -12.64 -5.81
C ASN A 62 1.95 -13.13 -5.15
N LEU A 63 1.63 -12.62 -3.94
CA LEU A 63 0.38 -12.94 -3.26
C LEU A 63 -0.82 -12.37 -4.00
N ALA A 64 -0.75 -11.09 -4.39
CA ALA A 64 -1.82 -10.43 -5.15
C ALA A 64 -2.07 -11.16 -6.48
N GLN A 65 -1.03 -11.43 -7.25
CA GLN A 65 -1.15 -12.14 -8.55
C GLN A 65 -1.74 -13.55 -8.43
N ARG A 66 -1.71 -14.21 -7.26
CA ARG A 66 -2.38 -15.51 -7.07
C ARG A 66 -3.90 -15.38 -6.96
N THR A 67 -4.39 -14.19 -6.60
CA THR A 67 -5.81 -13.89 -6.46
C THR A 67 -6.45 -13.45 -7.77
N PHE A 68 -5.64 -12.98 -8.74
CA PHE A 68 -6.13 -12.50 -10.03
C PHE A 68 -5.80 -13.46 -11.17
N PRO A 69 -6.61 -13.47 -12.25
CA PRO A 69 -6.35 -14.29 -13.41
C PRO A 69 -5.03 -13.89 -14.10
N ALA A 70 -4.40 -14.86 -14.77
CA ALA A 70 -3.10 -14.67 -15.44
C ALA A 70 -3.13 -13.64 -16.59
N SER A 71 -4.32 -13.18 -17.01
CA SER A 71 -4.52 -12.08 -17.96
C SER A 71 -4.15 -10.71 -17.38
N VAL A 72 -4.12 -10.58 -16.05
CA VAL A 72 -3.74 -9.36 -15.32
C VAL A 72 -2.44 -9.65 -14.58
N ARG A 73 -1.32 -9.57 -15.29
CA ARG A 73 0.02 -9.74 -14.71
C ARG A 73 0.76 -8.42 -14.69
N ALA A 74 1.50 -8.19 -13.61
CA ALA A 74 2.56 -7.20 -13.63
C ALA A 74 3.62 -7.65 -14.65
N GLY A 75 3.89 -6.82 -15.65
CA GLY A 75 4.88 -7.09 -16.67
C GLY A 75 6.25 -6.59 -16.23
N GLU A 76 7.29 -7.37 -16.48
CA GLU A 76 8.66 -6.88 -16.62
C GLU A 76 8.80 -6.37 -18.06
N GLU A 77 8.22 -5.22 -18.41
CA GLU A 77 8.49 -4.63 -19.73
C GLU A 77 9.10 -3.23 -19.61
N ASP A 78 10.30 -3.13 -20.16
CA ASP A 78 11.17 -1.98 -20.36
C ASP A 78 11.58 -1.14 -19.13
N GLY A 79 12.70 -1.54 -18.53
CA GLY A 79 13.81 -0.60 -18.35
C GLY A 79 13.74 0.40 -17.19
N ASN A 80 12.72 0.36 -16.32
CA ASN A 80 12.75 1.13 -15.07
C ASN A 80 13.17 0.27 -13.87
N PRO A 81 14.48 0.21 -13.51
CA PRO A 81 14.98 -0.58 -12.38
C PRO A 81 14.49 -0.07 -11.01
N LEU A 82 13.72 1.02 -10.97
CA LEU A 82 13.21 1.61 -9.74
C LEU A 82 11.96 0.91 -9.19
N LEU A 83 11.16 0.20 -10.01
CA LEU A 83 9.82 -0.28 -9.62
C LEU A 83 9.45 -1.67 -10.22
N PRO A 84 10.19 -2.75 -9.89
CA PRO A 84 9.84 -4.08 -10.37
C PRO A 84 8.43 -4.50 -9.92
N GLY A 85 7.56 -4.81 -10.88
CA GLY A 85 6.21 -5.31 -10.64
C GLY A 85 5.11 -4.26 -10.55
N LEU A 86 5.40 -2.96 -10.73
CA LEU A 86 4.36 -1.93 -10.74
C LEU A 86 3.97 -1.45 -12.15
N HIS A 87 4.80 -1.75 -13.15
CA HIS A 87 4.39 -1.74 -14.55
C HIS A 87 3.42 -2.90 -14.77
N VAL A 88 2.13 -2.64 -14.55
CA VAL A 88 1.08 -3.59 -14.94
C VAL A 88 0.92 -3.49 -16.45
N THR A 89 1.64 -4.34 -17.20
CA THR A 89 1.40 -4.50 -18.62
C THR A 89 0.07 -5.22 -18.78
N VAL A 90 -0.93 -4.45 -19.15
CA VAL A 90 -2.29 -4.94 -19.38
C VAL A 90 -2.32 -5.67 -20.70
N SER A 91 -2.01 -6.96 -20.70
CA SER A 91 -2.20 -7.81 -21.88
C SER A 91 -3.66 -8.23 -22.09
N GLY A 92 -4.63 -7.57 -21.44
CA GLY A 92 -6.07 -7.81 -21.65
C GLY A 92 -7.01 -7.60 -20.47
N GLY A 93 -6.55 -7.02 -19.36
CA GLY A 93 -7.41 -6.70 -18.20
C GLY A 93 -8.23 -5.41 -18.35
N THR A 94 -9.38 -5.35 -17.68
CA THR A 94 -10.20 -4.14 -17.57
C THR A 94 -9.61 -3.18 -16.53
N GLY A 95 -9.93 -1.88 -16.62
CA GLY A 95 -9.47 -0.86 -15.66
C GLY A 95 -9.74 -1.21 -14.20
N ASP A 96 -10.91 -1.77 -13.89
CA ASP A 96 -11.26 -2.24 -12.55
C ASP A 96 -10.37 -3.38 -12.06
N GLU A 97 -10.01 -4.34 -12.93
CA GLU A 97 -9.17 -5.48 -12.54
C GLU A 97 -7.74 -5.04 -12.18
N ILE A 98 -7.24 -4.00 -12.84
CA ILE A 98 -5.93 -3.42 -12.55
C ILE A 98 -5.97 -2.67 -11.22
N GLN A 99 -7.04 -1.91 -10.97
CA GLN A 99 -7.24 -1.23 -9.70
C GLN A 99 -7.32 -2.24 -8.55
N ASP A 100 -8.07 -3.33 -8.73
CA ASP A 100 -8.18 -4.41 -7.75
C ASP A 100 -6.84 -5.13 -7.52
N LEU A 101 -6.05 -5.36 -8.58
CA LEU A 101 -4.70 -5.94 -8.44
C LEU A 101 -3.79 -5.02 -7.63
N LEU A 102 -3.77 -3.71 -7.91
CA LEU A 102 -2.98 -2.72 -7.18
C LEU A 102 -3.40 -2.64 -5.71
N LEU A 103 -4.71 -2.63 -5.46
CA LEU A 103 -5.27 -2.64 -4.11
C LEU A 103 -4.86 -3.90 -3.37
N ALA A 104 -4.97 -5.08 -4.00
CA ALA A 104 -4.57 -6.34 -3.40
C ALA A 104 -3.06 -6.44 -3.15
N ALA A 105 -2.22 -5.89 -4.03
CA ALA A 105 -0.77 -5.81 -3.85
C ALA A 105 -0.41 -4.97 -2.62
N LEU A 106 -0.99 -3.77 -2.50
CA LEU A 106 -0.78 -2.91 -1.33
C LEU A 106 -1.33 -3.54 -0.05
N THR A 107 -2.52 -4.14 -0.12
CA THR A 107 -3.13 -4.87 1.02
C THR A 107 -2.22 -6.00 1.49
N SER A 108 -1.69 -6.79 0.55
CA SER A 108 -0.77 -7.88 0.84
C SER A 108 0.53 -7.37 1.45
N PHE A 109 1.05 -6.25 0.94
CA PHE A 109 2.26 -5.62 1.46
C PHE A 109 2.08 -5.14 2.90
N ILE A 110 0.99 -4.43 3.19
CA ILE A 110 0.67 -3.93 4.54
C ILE A 110 0.43 -5.11 5.50
N THR A 111 -0.25 -6.16 5.04
CA THR A 111 -0.47 -7.38 5.83
C THR A 111 0.85 -8.06 6.18
N LEU A 112 1.76 -8.21 5.20
CA LEU A 112 3.09 -8.76 5.45
C LEU A 112 3.89 -7.85 6.40
N LEU A 113 3.85 -6.54 6.21
CA LEU A 113 4.49 -5.57 7.11
C LEU A 113 3.99 -5.73 8.54
N PHE A 114 2.68 -5.83 8.75
CA PHE A 114 2.08 -6.03 10.07
C PHE A 114 2.44 -7.39 10.67
N THR A 115 2.59 -8.42 9.83
CA THR A 115 2.96 -9.78 10.26
C THR A 115 4.44 -9.85 10.68
N PHE A 116 5.35 -9.21 9.95
CA PHE A 116 6.78 -9.26 10.23
C PHE A 116 7.24 -8.26 11.30
N VAL A 117 6.71 -7.04 11.26
CA VAL A 117 7.15 -5.91 12.10
C VAL A 117 6.21 -5.69 13.29
N GLY A 118 4.97 -6.18 13.21
CA GLY A 118 3.90 -5.91 14.15
C GLY A 118 2.96 -4.81 13.65
N ALA A 119 1.65 -4.98 13.90
CA ALA A 119 0.61 -4.08 13.39
C ALA A 119 0.77 -2.64 13.88
N ASP A 120 1.11 -2.43 15.16
CA ASP A 120 1.36 -1.10 15.73
C ASP A 120 2.53 -0.37 15.07
N LEU A 121 3.67 -1.06 14.92
CA LEU A 121 4.87 -0.46 14.38
C LEU A 121 4.73 -0.24 12.86
N GLY A 122 4.15 -1.21 12.15
CA GLY A 122 3.81 -1.07 10.74
C GLY A 122 2.87 0.11 10.48
N PHE A 123 1.81 0.24 11.29
CA PHE A 123 0.89 1.38 11.18
C PHE A 123 1.58 2.70 11.48
N ARG A 124 2.43 2.78 12.51
CA ARG A 124 3.21 3.99 12.81
C ARG A 124 4.13 4.38 11.67
N LEU A 125 4.80 3.43 11.02
CA LEU A 125 5.67 3.70 9.89
C LEU A 125 4.89 4.28 8.69
N ILE A 126 3.72 3.72 8.39
CA ILE A 126 2.82 4.24 7.35
C ILE A 126 2.29 5.62 7.74
N HIS A 127 1.81 5.79 8.98
CA HIS A 127 1.32 7.07 9.49
C HIS A 127 2.39 8.16 9.45
N GLN A 128 3.67 7.85 9.72
CA GLN A 128 4.74 8.84 9.59
C GLN A 128 4.93 9.32 8.14
N SER A 129 4.60 8.50 7.14
CA SER A 129 4.65 8.88 5.71
C SER A 129 3.40 9.65 5.26
N TRP A 130 2.27 9.46 5.92
CA TRP A 130 1.03 10.20 5.66
C TRP A 130 0.39 10.72 6.96
N PRO A 131 1.06 11.66 7.67
CA PRO A 131 0.64 12.11 9.00
C PRO A 131 -0.67 12.89 9.00
N GLN A 132 -1.03 13.52 7.87
CA GLN A 132 -2.28 14.27 7.73
C GLN A 132 -3.51 13.41 7.40
N PHE A 133 -3.36 12.11 7.20
CA PHE A 133 -4.39 11.29 6.52
C PHE A 133 -4.85 10.07 7.31
N LEU A 134 -3.96 9.44 8.06
CA LEU A 134 -4.35 8.43 9.03
C LEU A 134 -4.65 9.17 10.33
N PRO A 135 -5.89 9.16 10.86
CA PRO A 135 -6.10 9.68 12.21
C PRO A 135 -5.14 8.93 13.12
N ALA A 136 -4.33 9.67 13.89
CA ALA A 136 -3.56 9.10 14.97
C ALA A 136 -4.51 8.25 15.81
N ILE A 137 -4.04 7.07 16.23
CA ILE A 137 -4.80 6.13 17.03
C ILE A 137 -5.41 6.91 18.19
N SER A 138 -6.68 7.30 18.06
CA SER A 138 -7.30 8.23 18.98
C SER A 138 -7.66 7.40 20.18
N GLY A 139 -6.76 7.38 21.16
CA GLY A 139 -7.18 7.11 22.53
C GLY A 139 -8.08 8.27 22.90
N ASP A 140 -9.37 8.15 22.63
CA ASP A 140 -10.37 9.07 23.14
C ASP A 140 -10.36 8.96 24.66
N HIS A 141 -9.64 9.89 25.28
CA HIS A 141 -9.81 10.26 26.67
C HIS A 141 -10.70 11.48 26.67
N THR A 142 -11.94 11.32 26.18
CA THR A 142 -13.02 12.20 26.59
C THR A 142 -13.32 11.86 28.05
N GLY A 143 -12.47 12.41 28.93
CA GLY A 143 -12.76 12.54 30.34
C GLY A 143 -14.04 13.34 30.49
N ALA A 144 -15.05 12.66 31.03
CA ALA A 144 -16.16 13.31 31.67
C ALA A 144 -15.63 14.33 32.71
N ALA A 145 -16.03 15.58 32.55
CA ALA A 145 -16.18 16.54 33.63
C ALA A 145 -17.33 17.46 33.19
N THR A 146 -18.59 17.11 33.48
CA THR A 146 -19.37 17.74 34.56
C THR A 146 -18.90 19.15 34.90
N SER A 147 -19.59 20.16 34.35
CA SER A 147 -20.23 21.26 35.10
C SER A 147 -21.11 22.07 34.16
#